data_AF-A0A923TE69-F1
#
_entry.id   AF-A0A923TE69-F1
#
_cell.length_a   1.000
_cell.length_b   1.000
_cell.length_c   1.000
_cell.angle_alpha   90.00
_cell.angle_beta   90.00
_cell.angle_gamma   90.00
#
_symmetry.space_group_name_H-M   'P 1'
#
loop_
_entity.id
_entity.type
_entity.pdbx_description
1 polymer ?
#
loop_
_entity_poly.entity_id
_entity_poly.type
_entity_poly.pdbx_seq_one_letter_code
_entity_poly.pdbx_strand_id
1 'polypeptide(L)'
;MRDRKLSYRELATLLNTSLPTFKRWMTRKDFSFMRLEQICSALGIEVEELIVSALKAPGGFHSFNHEQELFFRATSVESRLLL
;
A
#
# COMPACT_ATOMS: atom_id res chain seq x y z
N MET A 1 6.86 2.87 -8.16
CA MET A 1 7.25 2.02 -9.31
C MET A 1 7.44 2.84 -10.58
N ARG A 2 6.42 3.59 -11.07
CA ARG A 2 6.55 4.41 -12.30
C ARG A 2 7.66 5.46 -12.22
N ASP A 3 7.85 6.08 -11.04
CA ASP A 3 8.85 7.14 -10.88
C ASP A 3 10.30 6.63 -10.80
N ARG A 4 10.49 5.36 -10.41
CA ARG A 4 11.83 4.74 -10.27
C ARG A 4 12.28 4.00 -11.54
N LYS A 5 11.46 3.94 -12.59
CA LYS A 5 11.70 3.26 -13.88
C LYS A 5 12.17 1.79 -13.79
N LEU A 6 12.03 1.13 -12.64
CA LEU A 6 12.39 -0.28 -12.47
C LEU A 6 11.34 -1.18 -13.11
N SER A 7 11.79 -2.06 -14.00
CA SER A 7 11.00 -3.14 -14.57
C SER A 7 10.79 -4.28 -13.57
N TYR A 8 9.73 -5.06 -13.77
CA TYR A 8 9.50 -6.27 -12.96
C TYR A 8 10.64 -7.29 -13.07
N ARG A 9 11.39 -7.28 -14.17
CA ARG A 9 12.55 -8.15 -14.35
C ARG A 9 13.69 -7.71 -13.44
N GLU A 10 13.99 -6.42 -13.38
CA GLU A 10 15.04 -5.88 -12.52
C GLU A 10 14.72 -6.09 -11.05
N LEU A 11 13.46 -5.90 -10.64
CA LEU A 11 13.04 -6.16 -9.26
C LEU A 11 13.16 -7.63 -8.87
N ALA A 12 12.81 -8.54 -9.78
CA ALA A 12 13.00 -9.96 -9.56
C ALA A 12 14.49 -10.29 -9.36
N THR A 13 15.38 -9.69 -10.16
CA THR A 13 16.83 -9.83 -10.02
C THR A 13 17.33 -9.27 -8.69
N LEU A 14 16.92 -8.06 -8.30
CA LEU A 14 17.29 -7.45 -7.01
C LEU A 14 16.86 -8.29 -5.81
N LEU A 15 15.72 -8.96 -5.93
CA LEU A 15 15.16 -9.83 -4.88
C LEU A 15 15.63 -11.29 -4.99
N ASN A 16 16.63 -11.56 -5.83
CA ASN A 16 17.17 -12.89 -6.10
C ASN A 16 16.08 -13.94 -6.36
N THR A 17 15.11 -13.59 -7.21
CA THR A 17 13.98 -14.46 -7.55
C THR A 17 13.70 -14.45 -9.06
N SER A 18 12.88 -15.41 -9.51
CA SER A 18 12.47 -15.46 -10.91
C SER A 18 11.31 -14.51 -11.18
N LEU A 19 11.26 -13.93 -12.40
CA LEU A 19 10.16 -13.06 -12.82
C LEU A 19 8.76 -13.72 -12.68
N PRO A 20 8.57 -15.02 -13.00
CA PRO A 20 7.31 -15.71 -12.74
C PRO A 20 6.94 -15.74 -11.25
N THR A 21 7.90 -16.00 -10.37
CA THR A 21 7.67 -16.00 -8.91
C THR A 21 7.34 -14.61 -8.40
N PHE A 22 8.09 -13.60 -8.83
CA PHE A 22 7.81 -12.21 -8.47
C PHE A 22 6.40 -11.77 -8.90
N LYS A 23 6.01 -12.06 -10.15
CA LYS A 23 4.65 -11.79 -10.64
C LYS A 23 3.60 -12.52 -9.80
N ARG A 24 3.84 -13.78 -9.42
CA ARG A 24 2.92 -14.57 -8.58
C ARG A 24 2.70 -13.91 -7.22
N TRP A 25 3.76 -13.38 -6.59
CA TRP A 25 3.66 -12.65 -5.33
C TRP A 25 2.78 -11.40 -5.49
N MET A 26 3.04 -10.59 -6.52
CA MET A 26 2.29 -9.37 -6.79
C MET A 26 0.80 -9.62 -7.07
N THR A 27 0.47 -10.69 -7.81
CA THR A 27 -0.93 -11.04 -8.11
C THR A 27 -1.68 -11.53 -6.87
N ARG A 28 -1.06 -12.37 -6.03
CA ARG A 28 -1.72 -12.94 -4.86
C ARG A 28 -1.86 -11.95 -3.71
N LYS A 29 -1.10 -10.85 -3.71
CA LYS A 29 -0.98 -9.90 -2.59
C LYS A 29 -0.62 -10.58 -1.26
N ASP A 30 0.01 -11.74 -1.35
CA ASP A 30 0.40 -12.57 -0.21
C ASP A 30 1.90 -12.43 -0.01
N PHE A 31 2.25 -11.56 0.93
CA PHE A 31 3.61 -11.28 1.33
C PHE A 31 3.72 -11.47 2.84
N SER A 32 4.73 -12.20 3.29
CA SER A 32 5.16 -12.07 4.68
C SER A 32 5.70 -10.66 4.90
N PHE A 33 5.62 -10.16 6.14
CA PHE A 33 6.16 -8.85 6.50
C PHE A 33 7.65 -8.73 6.12
N MET A 34 8.45 -9.75 6.41
CA MET A 34 9.86 -9.83 6.00
C MET A 34 10.07 -9.66 4.48
N ARG A 35 9.16 -10.18 3.66
CA ARG A 35 9.24 -10.03 2.20
C ARG A 35 8.86 -8.62 1.76
N LEU A 36 7.89 -8.01 2.43
CA LEU A 36 7.56 -6.61 2.21
C LEU A 36 8.76 -5.71 2.52
N GLU A 37 9.46 -5.95 3.63
CA GLU A 37 10.71 -5.27 3.98
C GLU A 37 11.77 -5.42 2.90
N GLN A 38 12.01 -6.64 2.41
CA GLN A 38 12.97 -6.90 1.32
C GLN A 38 12.61 -6.13 0.04
N ILE A 39 11.32 -6.08 -0.32
CA ILE A 39 10.84 -5.32 -1.48
C ILE A 39 11.06 -3.81 -1.26
N CYS A 40 10.76 -3.29 -0.06
CA CYS A 40 10.96 -1.89 0.27
C CYS A 40 12.44 -1.50 0.22
N SER A 41 13.31 -2.34 0.81
CA SER A 41 14.76 -2.17 0.76
C SER A 41 15.31 -2.20 -0.67
N ALA A 42 14.89 -3.17 -1.49
CA ALA A 42 15.25 -3.22 -2.92
C ALA A 42 14.76 -2.00 -3.70
N LEU A 43 13.68 -1.39 -3.24
CA LEU A 43 13.13 -0.17 -3.79
C LEU A 43 13.75 1.08 -3.19
N GLY A 44 14.60 1.02 -2.17
CA GLY A 44 15.16 2.18 -1.48
C GLY A 44 14.08 3.06 -0.82
N ILE A 45 13.12 2.42 -0.14
CA ILE A 45 12.15 3.04 0.76
C ILE A 45 12.11 2.25 2.06
N GLU A 46 11.77 2.92 3.15
CA GLU A 46 11.46 2.24 4.40
C GLU A 46 10.02 1.74 4.42
N VAL A 47 9.75 0.67 5.15
CA VAL A 47 8.39 0.13 5.28
C VAL A 47 7.46 1.15 5.94
N GLU A 48 7.96 1.96 6.89
CA GLU A 48 7.15 3.01 7.49
C GLU A 48 6.71 4.07 6.47
N GLU A 49 7.59 4.45 5.54
CA GLU A 49 7.24 5.39 4.46
C GLU A 49 6.14 4.82 3.56
N LEU A 50 6.20 3.52 3.26
CA LEU A 50 5.17 2.82 2.51
C LEU A 50 3.82 2.83 3.24
N ILE A 51 3.81 2.53 4.55
CA ILE A 51 2.59 2.52 5.37
C ILE A 51 1.99 3.93 5.45
N VAL A 52 2.81 4.94 5.74
CA VAL A 52 2.35 6.34 5.80
C VAL A 52 1.78 6.78 4.46
N SER A 53 2.42 6.41 3.35
CA SER A 53 1.89 6.69 2.01
C SER A 53 0.57 5.97 1.74
N ALA A 54 0.39 4.73 2.21
CA ALA A 54 -0.84 3.97 2.04
C ALA A 54 -2.00 4.57 2.85
N LEU A 55 -1.72 5.04 4.07
CA LEU A 55 -2.70 5.71 4.94
C LEU A 55 -3.12 7.08 4.40
N LYS A 56 -2.22 7.79 3.72
CA LYS A 56 -2.49 9.11 3.11
C LYS A 56 -3.12 9.02 1.72
N ALA A 57 -3.13 7.85 1.09
CA ALA A 57 -3.70 7.69 -0.24
C ALA A 57 -5.23 7.88 -0.18
N PRO A 58 -5.81 8.78 -1.00
CA PRO A 58 -7.26 8.93 -1.08
C PRO A 58 -7.84 7.62 -1.64
N GLY A 59 -8.55 6.87 -0.78
CA GLY A 59 -9.01 5.51 -1.06
C GLY A 59 -8.43 4.42 -0.14
N GLY A 60 -7.85 4.79 1.01
CA GLY A 60 -7.41 3.84 2.05
C GLY A 60 -8.45 2.74 2.33
N PHE A 61 -7.98 1.52 2.61
CA PHE A 61 -8.81 0.40 3.02
C PHE A 61 -9.45 0.71 4.39
N HIS A 62 -10.61 1.35 4.37
CA HIS A 62 -11.43 1.56 5.56
C HIS A 62 -12.54 0.51 5.56
N SER A 63 -12.36 -0.55 6.36
CA SER A 63 -13.49 -1.36 6.79
C SER A 63 -14.00 -0.75 8.08
N PHE A 64 -14.95 0.18 7.97
CA PHE A 64 -15.68 0.66 9.14
C PHE A 64 -16.68 -0.40 9.57
N ASN A 65 -16.81 -0.59 10.88
CA ASN A 65 -17.99 -1.30 11.37
C ASN A 65 -19.23 -0.41 11.18
N HIS A 66 -20.42 -1.01 11.33
CA HIS A 66 -21.69 -0.30 11.09
C HIS A 66 -21.83 0.97 11.93
N GLU A 67 -21.40 0.94 13.19
CA GLU A 67 -21.49 2.08 14.12
C GLU A 67 -20.56 3.23 13.71
N GLN A 68 -19.34 2.92 13.25
CA GLN A 68 -18.39 3.91 12.77
C GLN A 68 -18.87 4.58 11.48
N GLU A 69 -19.51 3.83 10.57
CA GLU A 69 -20.06 4.40 9.34
C GLU A 69 -21.20 5.41 9.66
N LEU A 70 -22.07 5.08 10.62
CA LEU A 70 -23.11 5.99 11.09
C LEU A 70 -22.53 7.25 11.73
N PHE A 71 -21.49 7.11 12.55
CA PHE A 71 -20.79 8.25 13.16
C PHE A 71 -20.26 9.22 12.09
N PHE A 72 -19.45 8.73 11.14
CA PHE A 72 -18.87 9.59 10.11
C PHE A 72 -19.92 10.23 9.19
N ARG A 73 -21.02 9.54 8.91
CA ARG A 73 -22.15 10.11 8.15
C ARG A 73 -22.83 11.24 8.90
N ALA A 74 -23.00 11.12 10.21
CA ALA A 74 -23.60 12.15 11.05
C ALA A 74 -22.69 13.40 11.16
N THR A 75 -21.38 13.22 11.31
CA THR A 75 -20.44 14.35 11.49
C THR A 75 -20.06 15.06 10.18
N SER A 76 -20.17 14.39 9.02
CA SER A 76 -19.84 14.99 7.71
C SER A 76 -20.81 16.11 7.27
N VAL A 77 -21.99 16.20 7.90
CA VAL A 77 -22.97 17.27 7.65
C VAL A 77 -22.62 18.56 8.42
N GLU A 78 -22.03 18.47 9.62
CA GLU A 78 -21.72 19.65 10.44
C GLU A 78 -20.50 20.45 9.95
N SER A 79 -19.52 19.79 9.33
CA SER A 79 -18.31 20.47 8.82
C SER A 79 -18.54 21.30 7.54
N ARG A 80 -19.73 21.24 6.93
CA ARG A 80 -20.10 22.05 5.75
C ARG A 80 -20.90 23.31 6.09
N LEU A 81 -21.22 23.55 7.36
CA LEU A 81 -21.98 24.73 7.81
C LEU A 81 -21.11 25.79 8.52
N LEU A 82 -19.78 25.66 8.49
CA LEU A 82 -18.84 26.63 9.10
C LEU A 82 -17.79 27.16 8.10
N LEU A 83 -18.16 27.33 6.83
CA LEU A 83 -17.43 28.17 5.87
C LEU A 83 -18.42 29.02 5.06
#